data_AF-A0A9Q8IP18-F1
#
_entry.id   AF-A0A9Q8IP18-F1
#
_cell.length_a   1.000
_cell.length_b   1.000
_cell.length_c   1.000
_cell.angle_alpha   90.00
_cell.angle_beta   90.00
_cell.angle_gamma   90.00
#
_symmetry.space_group_name_H-M   'P 1'
#
loop_
_entity.id
_entity.type
_entity.pdbx_description
1 polymer ?
#
loop_
_entity_poly.entity_id
_entity_poly.type
_entity_poly.pdbx_seq_one_letter_code
_entity_poly.pdbx_strand_id
1 'polypeptide(L)'
;MNIIGPFKFLALILFQSILIFIISLVFNAIKKSFGKYFPANFNSSDLFPFIFGLYIYQISLDKHLISCLPQILIFWLILGIIFGIFYLVRFQKSSILKYYKIFWKMGIIYMFVAWIGTIIFYGYQIL
;
A
#
# COMPACT_ATOMS: atom_id res chain seq x y z
N MET A 1 -14.45 24.56 6.70
CA MET A 1 -13.37 23.69 6.19
C MET A 1 -12.15 23.93 7.05
N ASN A 2 -11.72 22.94 7.86
CA ASN A 2 -10.53 23.09 8.71
C ASN A 2 -9.26 22.98 7.85
N ILE A 3 -8.54 24.11 7.73
CA ILE A 3 -7.27 24.18 7.03
C ILE A 3 -6.24 23.39 7.85
N ILE A 4 -5.75 22.27 7.31
CA ILE A 4 -4.66 21.51 7.93
C ILE A 4 -3.38 22.29 7.62
N GLY A 5 -2.92 23.09 8.58
CA GLY A 5 -1.65 23.81 8.45
C GLY A 5 -0.47 22.86 8.19
N PRO A 6 0.63 23.33 7.58
CA PRO A 6 1.76 22.49 7.16
C PRO A 6 2.35 21.66 8.31
N PHE A 7 2.29 22.17 9.54
CA PHE A 7 2.71 21.43 10.74
C PHE A 7 1.82 20.21 11.03
N LYS A 8 0.49 20.35 10.91
CA LYS A 8 -0.46 19.24 11.11
C LYS A 8 -0.33 18.19 10.02
N PHE A 9 -0.02 18.61 8.79
CA PHE A 9 0.28 17.71 7.67
C PHE A 9 1.54 16.88 7.94
N LEU A 10 2.62 17.53 8.36
CA LEU A 10 3.87 16.86 8.69
C LEU A 10 3.70 15.89 9.86
N ALA A 11 2.92 16.29 10.88
CA ALA A 11 2.56 15.43 12.01
C ALA A 11 1.76 14.19 11.59
N LEU A 12 0.81 14.33 10.66
CA LEU A 12 0.04 13.19 10.12
C LEU A 12 0.96 12.17 9.43
N ILE A 13 1.85 12.65 8.57
CA ILE A 13 2.81 11.79 7.84
C ILE A 13 3.75 11.08 8.81
N LEU A 14 4.28 11.80 9.80
CA LEU A 14 5.13 11.24 10.84
C LEU A 14 4.38 10.17 11.63
N PHE A 15 3.15 10.45 12.06
CA PHE A 15 2.33 9.49 12.79
C PHE A 15 2.08 8.21 11.99
N GLN A 16 1.65 8.33 10.72
CA GLN A 16 1.38 7.18 9.86
C GLN A 16 2.65 6.35 9.59
N SER A 17 3.80 7.03 9.43
CA SER A 17 5.10 6.39 9.21
C SER A 17 5.60 5.66 10.46
N ILE A 18 5.47 6.27 11.65
CA ILE A 18 5.77 5.64 12.94
C ILE A 18 4.86 4.43 13.17
N LEU A 19 3.58 4.53 12.83
CA LEU A 19 2.63 3.43 13.00
C LEU A 19 2.96 2.24 12.08
N ILE A 20 3.35 2.49 10.83
CA ILE A 20 3.87 1.44 9.91
C ILE A 20 5.11 0.76 10.52
N PHE A 21 6.02 1.55 11.09
CA PHE A 21 7.23 1.04 11.72
C PHE A 21 6.90 0.15 12.94
N ILE A 22 5.99 0.59 13.81
CA ILE A 22 5.54 -0.18 14.97
C ILE A 22 4.86 -1.49 14.53
N ILE A 23 3.95 -1.44 13.55
CA ILE A 23 3.31 -2.65 13.00
C ILE A 23 4.37 -3.61 12.45
N SER A 24 5.37 -3.08 11.74
CA SER A 24 6.46 -3.89 11.19
C SER A 24 7.28 -4.57 12.29
N LEU A 25 7.59 -3.87 13.38
CA LEU A 25 8.28 -4.43 14.55
C LEU A 25 7.45 -5.54 15.20
N VAL A 26 6.17 -5.29 15.45
CA VAL A 26 5.25 -6.27 16.07
C VAL A 26 5.13 -7.51 15.19
N PHE A 27 4.93 -7.34 13.87
CA PHE A 27 4.86 -8.46 12.93
C PHE A 27 6.15 -9.27 12.93
N ASN A 28 7.32 -8.62 12.92
CA ASN A 28 8.60 -9.31 12.97
C ASN A 28 8.82 -10.06 14.30
N ALA A 29 8.38 -9.49 15.42
CA ALA A 29 8.42 -10.16 16.73
C ALA A 29 7.53 -11.42 16.76
N ILE A 30 6.30 -11.33 16.22
CA ILE A 30 5.39 -12.46 16.08
C ILE A 30 6.00 -13.51 15.14
N LYS A 31 6.50 -13.10 13.97
CA LYS A 31 7.16 -13.99 13.01
C LYS A 31 8.35 -14.73 13.64
N LYS A 32 9.16 -14.05 14.45
CA LYS A 32 10.28 -14.69 15.18
C LYS A 32 9.77 -15.72 16.20
N SER A 33 8.65 -15.44 16.85
CA SER A 33 8.07 -16.30 17.89
C SER A 33 7.35 -17.54 17.32
N PHE A 34 6.68 -17.39 16.17
CA PHE A 34 5.88 -18.46 15.54
C PHE A 34 6.47 -19.01 14.24
N GLY A 35 7.65 -18.55 13.82
CA GLY A 35 8.24 -18.86 12.51
C GLY A 35 8.49 -20.33 12.24
N LYS A 36 8.57 -21.18 13.28
CA LYS A 36 8.62 -22.65 13.13
C LYS A 36 7.36 -23.24 12.50
N TYR A 37 6.22 -22.56 12.61
CA TYR A 37 4.91 -23.01 12.14
C TYR A 37 4.49 -22.37 10.81
N PHE A 38 5.24 -21.37 10.32
CA PHE A 38 4.94 -20.68 9.06
C PHE A 38 6.02 -20.98 8.02
N PRO A 39 5.81 -21.96 7.11
CA PRO A 39 6.77 -22.30 6.07
C PRO A 39 6.90 -21.21 4.97
N ALA A 40 6.05 -20.18 4.99
CA ALA A 40 6.07 -19.10 4.03
C ALA A 40 6.98 -17.94 4.50
N ASN A 41 7.90 -17.52 3.64
CA ASN A 41 8.76 -16.33 3.81
C ASN A 41 7.95 -15.02 3.65
N PHE A 42 6.94 -14.80 4.49
CA PHE A 42 6.16 -13.57 4.51
C PHE A 42 6.96 -12.47 5.20
N ASN A 43 7.16 -11.31 4.55
CA ASN A 43 7.87 -10.18 5.14
C ASN A 43 6.87 -9.14 5.66
N SER A 44 7.26 -8.35 6.66
CA SER A 44 6.40 -7.27 7.18
C SER A 44 6.01 -6.26 6.10
N SER A 45 6.90 -6.02 5.13
CA SER A 45 6.66 -5.15 3.98
C SER A 45 5.50 -5.62 3.10
N ASP A 46 5.18 -6.91 3.10
CA ASP A 46 4.11 -7.45 2.27
C ASP A 46 2.71 -7.01 2.76
N LEU A 47 2.63 -6.47 3.99
CA LEU A 47 1.42 -5.85 4.55
C LEU A 47 1.23 -4.38 4.14
N PHE A 48 2.28 -3.73 3.63
CA PHE A 48 2.25 -2.30 3.34
C PHE A 48 1.17 -1.89 2.33
N PRO A 49 0.88 -2.66 1.25
CA PRO A 49 -0.21 -2.34 0.34
C PRO A 49 -1.55 -2.21 1.07
N PHE A 50 -1.82 -3.07 2.05
CA PHE A 50 -3.04 -3.02 2.84
C PHE A 50 -3.06 -1.83 3.80
N ILE A 51 -1.94 -1.55 4.47
CA ILE A 51 -1.83 -0.42 5.41
C ILE A 51 -2.00 0.91 4.66
N PHE A 52 -1.32 1.09 3.53
CA PHE A 52 -1.49 2.26 2.68
C PHE A 52 -2.93 2.37 2.14
N GLY A 53 -3.55 1.25 1.78
CA GLY A 53 -4.96 1.22 1.39
C GLY A 53 -5.89 1.75 2.48
N LEU A 54 -5.69 1.35 3.74
CA LEU A 54 -6.45 1.86 4.89
C LEU A 54 -6.27 3.37 5.06
N TYR A 55 -5.05 3.89 4.95
CA TYR A 55 -4.81 5.33 5.04
C TYR A 55 -5.44 6.10 3.89
N ILE A 56 -5.37 5.58 2.66
CA ILE A 56 -6.05 6.17 1.49
C ILE A 56 -7.55 6.25 1.77
N TYR A 57 -8.14 5.17 2.27
CA TYR A 57 -9.56 5.11 2.61
C TYR A 57 -9.95 6.15 3.67
N GLN A 58 -9.21 6.21 4.78
CA GLN A 58 -9.46 7.17 5.85
C GLN A 58 -9.36 8.61 5.35
N ILE A 59 -8.26 8.97 4.68
CA ILE A 59 -8.02 10.34 4.19
C ILE A 59 -9.11 10.76 3.18
N SER A 60 -9.53 9.86 2.30
CA SER A 60 -10.54 10.17 1.29
C SER A 60 -11.95 10.35 1.89
N LEU A 61 -12.35 9.48 2.82
CA LEU A 61 -13.66 9.60 3.49
C LEU A 61 -13.78 10.84 4.36
N ASP A 62 -12.72 11.17 5.11
CA ASP A 62 -12.70 12.34 5.99
C ASP A 62 -12.92 13.66 5.22
N LYS A 63 -12.69 13.68 3.91
CA LYS A 63 -12.77 14.88 3.08
C LYS A 63 -13.96 14.92 2.12
N HIS A 64 -14.34 13.80 1.51
CA HIS A 64 -15.32 13.79 0.40
C HIS A 64 -16.48 12.81 0.56
N LEU A 65 -16.65 12.18 1.73
CA LEU A 65 -17.67 11.14 1.99
C LEU A 65 -17.61 9.89 1.07
N ILE A 66 -16.78 9.94 0.02
CA ILE A 66 -16.55 8.89 -0.98
C ILE A 66 -15.06 8.55 -0.96
N SER A 67 -14.76 7.26 -0.86
CA SER A 67 -13.37 6.81 -0.87
C SER A 67 -12.79 6.75 -2.28
N CYS A 68 -11.52 7.13 -2.41
CA CYS A 68 -10.71 6.94 -3.64
C CYS A 68 -10.06 5.55 -3.72
N LEU A 69 -10.12 4.77 -2.63
CA LEU A 69 -9.52 3.44 -2.57
C LEU A 69 -10.07 2.49 -3.67
N PRO A 70 -11.39 2.41 -3.94
CA PRO A 70 -11.91 1.52 -4.98
C PRO A 70 -11.29 1.81 -6.36
N GLN A 71 -11.12 3.08 -6.73
CA GLN A 71 -10.55 3.50 -7.99
C GLN A 71 -9.07 3.11 -8.09
N ILE A 72 -8.31 3.30 -7.00
CA ILE A 72 -6.92 2.88 -6.90
C ILE A 72 -6.79 1.35 -7.03
N LEU A 73 -7.66 0.58 -6.39
CA LEU A 73 -7.66 -0.88 -6.49
C LEU A 73 -8.05 -1.38 -7.89
N ILE A 74 -9.03 -0.74 -8.54
CA ILE A 74 -9.41 -1.06 -9.91
C ILE A 74 -8.24 -0.81 -10.87
N PHE A 75 -7.57 0.34 -10.75
CA PHE A 75 -6.42 0.65 -11.58
C PHE A 75 -5.27 -0.32 -11.34
N TRP A 76 -5.04 -0.70 -10.08
CA TRP A 76 -4.06 -1.74 -9.72
C TRP A 76 -4.39 -3.10 -10.36
N LEU A 77 -5.66 -3.50 -10.36
CA LEU A 77 -6.11 -4.74 -11.02
C LEU A 77 -5.88 -4.70 -12.52
N ILE A 78 -6.21 -3.59 -13.18
CA ILE A 78 -6.00 -3.41 -14.62
C ILE A 78 -4.51 -3.54 -14.95
N LEU A 79 -3.64 -2.87 -14.20
CA LEU A 79 -2.19 -2.99 -14.35
C LEU A 79 -1.71 -4.43 -14.13
N GLY A 80 -2.27 -5.14 -13.16
CA GLY A 80 -1.98 -6.54 -12.91
C GLY A 80 -2.34 -7.44 -14.08
N ILE A 81 -3.51 -7.25 -14.69
CA ILE A 81 -3.93 -8.02 -15.87
C ILE A 81 -2.97 -7.77 -17.03
N ILE A 82 -2.67 -6.50 -17.34
CA ILE A 82 -1.75 -6.13 -18.43
C ILE A 82 -0.36 -6.74 -18.20
N PHE A 83 0.17 -6.61 -16.99
CA PHE A 83 1.47 -7.16 -16.63
C PHE A 83 1.47 -8.70 -16.68
N GLY A 84 0.38 -9.33 -16.25
CA GLY A 84 0.20 -10.78 -16.33
C GLY A 84 0.22 -11.30 -17.76
N ILE A 85 -0.51 -10.64 -18.68
CA ILE A 85 -0.50 -10.98 -20.10
C ILE A 85 0.91 -10.84 -20.67
N PHE A 86 1.59 -9.72 -20.41
CA PHE A 86 2.96 -9.51 -20.87
C PHE A 86 3.94 -10.57 -20.34
N TYR A 87 3.81 -10.92 -19.06
CA TYR A 87 4.63 -11.93 -18.43
C TYR A 87 4.42 -13.31 -19.05
N LEU A 88 3.16 -13.71 -19.31
CA LEU A 88 2.83 -14.99 -19.93
C LEU A 88 3.38 -15.09 -21.36
N VAL A 89 3.28 -14.02 -22.15
CA VAL A 89 3.81 -13.98 -23.52
C VAL A 89 5.34 -14.09 -23.53
N ARG A 90 6.03 -13.39 -22.62
CA ARG A 90 7.50 -13.30 -22.61
C ARG A 90 8.18 -14.46 -21.88
N PHE A 91 7.52 -15.07 -20.89
CA PHE A 91 8.13 -16.04 -19.98
C PHE A 91 7.30 -17.34 -19.86
N GLN A 92 6.94 -17.94 -20.99
CA GLN A 92 6.08 -19.14 -21.07
C GLN A 92 6.50 -20.33 -20.17
N LYS A 93 7.81 -20.49 -19.88
CA LYS A 93 8.33 -21.57 -19.02
C LYS A 93 8.58 -21.17 -17.57
N SER A 94 8.31 -19.92 -17.19
CA SER A 94 8.59 -19.44 -15.84
C SER A 94 7.45 -19.73 -14.87
N SER A 95 7.80 -20.04 -13.62
CA SER A 95 6.81 -20.29 -12.56
C SER A 95 5.92 -19.06 -12.31
N ILE A 96 4.61 -19.31 -12.19
CA ILE A 96 3.57 -18.33 -11.82
C ILE A 96 3.87 -17.66 -10.46
N LEU A 97 4.51 -18.38 -9.53
CA LEU A 97 4.92 -17.81 -8.24
C LEU A 97 5.88 -16.62 -8.38
N LYS A 98 6.74 -16.62 -9.41
CA LYS A 98 7.65 -15.49 -9.67
C LYS A 98 6.87 -14.26 -10.12
N TYR A 99 5.84 -14.43 -10.94
CA TYR A 99 4.93 -13.35 -11.33
C TYR A 99 4.28 -12.72 -10.11
N TYR A 100 3.63 -13.53 -9.25
CA TYR A 100 2.97 -13.00 -8.04
C TYR A 100 3.93 -12.26 -7.13
N LYS A 101 5.16 -12.76 -6.94
CA LYS A 101 6.17 -12.10 -6.12
C LYS A 101 6.59 -10.74 -6.69
N ILE A 102 6.71 -10.61 -8.01
CA ILE A 102 7.05 -9.35 -8.67
C ILE A 102 5.87 -8.38 -8.62
N PHE A 103 4.67 -8.87 -8.96
CA PHE A 103 3.43 -8.10 -8.91
C PHE A 103 3.21 -7.52 -7.51
N TRP A 104 3.38 -8.33 -6.46
CA TRP A 104 3.21 -7.86 -5.09
C TRP A 104 4.22 -6.78 -4.69
N LYS A 105 5.49 -6.93 -5.10
CA LYS A 105 6.52 -5.91 -4.89
C LYS A 105 6.20 -4.60 -5.61
N MET A 106 5.72 -4.66 -6.84
CA MET A 106 5.24 -3.49 -7.55
C MET A 106 4.04 -2.86 -6.83
N GLY A 107 3.17 -3.67 -6.22
CA GLY A 107 2.02 -3.21 -5.44
C GLY A 107 2.40 -2.37 -4.23
N ILE A 108 3.52 -2.69 -3.57
CA ILE A 108 4.06 -1.86 -2.48
C ILE A 108 4.37 -0.45 -2.99
N ILE A 109 5.09 -0.35 -4.11
CA ILE A 109 5.47 0.94 -4.70
C ILE A 109 4.24 1.68 -5.19
N TYR A 110 3.34 0.98 -5.88
CA TYR A 110 2.10 1.56 -6.39
C TYR A 110 1.23 2.14 -5.28
N MET A 111 0.97 1.38 -4.21
CA MET A 111 0.15 1.84 -3.09
C MET A 111 0.82 2.97 -2.31
N PHE A 112 2.15 2.97 -2.22
CA PHE A 112 2.89 4.09 -1.64
C PHE A 112 2.73 5.37 -2.46
N VAL A 113 2.87 5.30 -3.79
CA VAL A 113 2.65 6.44 -4.69
C VAL A 113 1.20 6.90 -4.63
N ALA A 114 0.24 5.97 -4.62
CA ALA A 114 -1.18 6.28 -4.51
C ALA A 114 -1.51 6.97 -3.17
N TRP A 115 -0.88 6.55 -2.08
CA TRP A 115 -1.00 7.20 -0.78
C TRP A 115 -0.43 8.62 -0.78
N ILE A 116 0.76 8.84 -1.34
CA ILE A 116 1.33 10.19 -1.53
C ILE A 116 0.40 11.05 -2.40
N GLY A 117 -0.08 10.51 -3.52
CA GLY A 117 -0.99 11.21 -4.42
C GLY A 117 -2.31 11.58 -3.73
N THR A 118 -2.85 10.69 -2.91
CA THR A 118 -4.03 10.94 -2.07
C THR A 118 -3.77 12.08 -1.09
N ILE A 119 -2.62 12.05 -0.40
CA ILE A 119 -2.19 13.11 0.51
C ILE A 119 -2.05 14.44 -0.22
N ILE A 120 -1.43 14.48 -1.40
CA ILE A 120 -1.24 15.72 -2.19
C ILE A 120 -2.59 16.23 -2.68
N PHE A 121 -3.40 15.40 -3.33
CA PHE A 121 -4.66 15.80 -3.93
C PHE A 121 -5.64 16.37 -2.89
N TYR A 122 -5.83 15.65 -1.78
CA TYR A 122 -6.71 16.10 -0.70
C TYR A 122 -6.03 17.12 0.23
N GLY A 123 -4.70 17.17 0.25
CA GLY A 123 -3.92 18.18 0.94
C GLY A 123 -3.88 19.52 0.20
N TYR A 124 -4.01 19.53 -1.13
CA TYR A 124 -4.02 20.76 -1.93
C TYR A 124 -5.39 21.44 -1.95
N GLN A 125 -6.50 20.69 -1.89
CA GLN A 125 -7.85 21.25 -1.72
C GLN A 125 -8.09 21.91 -0.35
N ILE A 126 -7.03 22.04 0.46
CA ILE A 126 -6.99 22.68 1.77
C ILE A 126 -6.32 24.06 1.71
N LEU A 127 -5.55 24.35 0.64
CA LEU A 127 -4.98 25.68 0.33
C LEU A 127 -5.97 26.51 -0.49
#